data_AF-A0A3E0NJF8-F1
#
_entry.id   AF-A0A3E0NJF8-F1
#
_cell.length_a   1.000
_cell.length_b   1.000
_cell.length_c   1.000
_cell.angle_alpha   90.00
_cell.angle_beta   90.00
_cell.angle_gamma   90.00
#
_symmetry.space_group_name_H-M   'P 1'
#
loop_
_entity.id
_entity.type
_entity.pdbx_description
1 polymer ?
#
loop_
_entity_poly.entity_id
_entity_poly.type
_entity_poly.pdbx_seq_one_letter_code
_entity_poly.pdbx_strand_id
1 'polypeptide(L)'
;MAVSVPGWRRRDVLRAGLLTASAGSAARLSAVSEWLTADVPDPLELAFVLGSAELEDLDSWPHDLLPEDGSEGVAGAVDLIPAVALDGGDPELAGGSVRLTVHGLYPRLRRREWPDFRRISLSAILPTPAGAPEETVRVELWSSSRTGGVLNEASSLACELPIGADGVLTLDLEVEQRRRLLLGVAGSVEGPGGDGASASSAASGVGGPVDSRPVLGEWGVDRFRSALTVDGWRAQPKLTRGLYLLSVAPHSLRSPRSISAGPLARIGRCLLIAFESVD
;
A
#
# COMPACT_ATOMS: atom_id res chain seq x y z
N MET A 1 29.19 24.36 8.74
CA MET A 1 28.12 24.93 7.89
C MET A 1 26.92 24.00 8.04
N ALA A 2 25.90 24.41 8.81
CA ALA A 2 24.78 23.54 9.14
C ALA A 2 23.72 23.64 8.03
N VAL A 3 23.44 22.52 7.36
CA VAL A 3 22.37 22.43 6.35
C VAL A 3 21.07 22.18 7.12
N SER A 4 20.18 23.17 7.16
CA SER A 4 18.82 22.97 7.66
C SER A 4 17.93 22.55 6.50
N VAL A 5 17.42 21.31 6.54
CA VAL A 5 16.39 20.84 5.60
C VAL A 5 15.02 21.07 6.26
N PRO A 6 14.12 21.87 5.66
CA PRO A 6 12.77 22.08 6.20
C PRO A 6 12.02 20.74 6.33
N GLY A 7 11.37 20.51 7.49
CA GLY A 7 10.51 19.34 7.73
C GLY A 7 11.14 18.17 8.51
N TRP A 8 12.45 18.19 8.78
CA TRP A 8 13.11 17.12 9.54
C TRP A 8 13.00 17.36 11.05
N ARG A 9 12.54 16.36 11.82
CA ARG A 9 12.50 16.48 13.29
C ARG A 9 13.92 16.40 13.84
N ARG A 10 14.22 17.12 14.94
CA ARG A 10 15.56 17.12 15.60
C ARG A 10 16.14 15.72 15.88
N ARG A 11 15.30 14.70 16.06
CA ARG A 11 15.74 13.31 16.29
C ARG A 11 16.35 12.66 15.04
N ASP A 12 15.90 13.03 13.85
CA ASP A 12 16.37 12.48 12.58
C ASP A 12 17.75 13.05 12.22
N VAL A 13 17.95 14.33 12.54
CA VAL A 13 19.25 15.03 12.42
C VAL A 13 20.32 14.41 13.33
N LEU A 14 19.95 14.04 14.57
CA LEU A 14 20.88 13.43 15.51
C LEU A 14 21.24 11.98 15.13
N ARG A 15 20.30 11.21 14.54
CA ARG A 15 20.59 9.85 14.05
C ARG A 15 21.49 9.85 12.82
N ALA A 16 21.27 10.77 11.88
CA ALA A 16 22.16 10.98 10.73
C ALA A 16 23.58 11.41 11.17
N GLY A 17 23.67 12.24 12.21
CA GLY A 17 24.94 12.67 12.79
C GLY A 17 25.69 11.59 13.59
N LEU A 18 24.98 10.64 14.23
CA LEU A 18 25.61 9.58 15.02
C LEU A 18 26.16 8.44 14.14
N LEU A 19 25.55 8.20 12.97
CA LEU A 19 25.96 7.13 12.03
C LEU A 19 27.19 7.50 11.19
N THR A 20 27.53 8.79 11.08
CA THR A 20 28.67 9.29 10.32
C THR A 20 30.01 9.21 11.07
N ALA A 21 30.00 8.95 12.38
CA ALA A 21 31.21 9.08 13.21
C ALA A 21 32.10 7.81 13.28
N SER A 22 31.71 6.65 12.75
CA SER A 22 32.43 5.40 13.10
C SER A 22 32.62 4.28 12.07
N ALA A 23 32.34 4.44 10.76
CA ALA A 23 32.87 3.47 9.78
C ALA A 23 32.95 3.98 8.33
N GLY A 24 33.80 3.31 7.53
CA GLY A 24 34.19 3.62 6.16
C GLY A 24 33.05 4.08 5.23
N SER A 25 33.33 5.16 4.50
CA SER A 25 32.35 6.11 3.96
C SER A 25 31.62 5.67 2.69
N ALA A 26 32.17 4.79 1.86
CA ALA A 26 31.61 4.53 0.53
C ALA A 26 30.32 3.66 0.54
N ALA A 27 30.32 2.53 1.25
CA ALA A 27 29.17 1.63 1.29
C ALA A 27 27.97 2.21 2.07
N ARG A 28 28.22 3.08 3.04
CA ARG A 28 27.17 3.71 3.87
C ARG A 28 26.57 4.96 3.23
N LEU A 29 27.33 5.72 2.44
CA LEU A 29 26.77 6.80 1.63
C LEU A 29 25.81 6.25 0.58
N SER A 30 25.99 5.02 0.08
CA SER A 30 25.00 4.34 -0.76
C SER A 30 23.72 4.01 0.02
N ALA A 31 23.82 3.44 1.23
CA ALA A 31 22.65 3.15 2.06
C ALA A 31 21.91 4.43 2.52
N VAL A 32 22.65 5.50 2.82
CA VAL A 32 22.06 6.81 3.17
C VAL A 32 21.51 7.52 1.94
N SER A 33 22.13 7.38 0.76
CA SER A 33 21.59 7.89 -0.51
C SER A 33 20.34 7.13 -0.93
N GLU A 34 20.23 5.83 -0.66
CA GLU A 34 19.04 5.01 -0.87
C GLU A 34 17.89 5.40 0.07
N TRP A 35 18.22 5.94 1.26
CA TRP A 35 17.25 6.54 2.19
C TRP A 35 16.90 8.00 1.86
N LEU A 36 17.72 8.69 1.04
CA LEU A 36 17.60 10.12 0.71
C LEU A 36 17.15 10.39 -0.73
N THR A 37 17.26 9.43 -1.65
CA THR A 37 16.49 9.43 -2.89
C THR A 37 15.04 9.42 -2.48
N ALA A 38 14.40 10.57 -2.70
CA ALA A 38 13.06 10.89 -2.24
C ALA A 38 12.13 9.68 -2.29
N ASP A 39 11.36 9.55 -1.21
CA ASP A 39 10.27 8.62 -0.95
C ASP A 39 9.18 8.76 -2.04
N VAL A 40 9.52 8.44 -3.29
CA VAL A 40 8.59 8.42 -4.41
C VAL A 40 7.65 7.26 -4.11
N PRO A 41 6.37 7.55 -3.80
CA PRO A 41 5.44 6.50 -3.46
C PRO A 41 5.29 5.57 -4.66
N ASP A 42 5.20 4.27 -4.39
CA ASP A 42 4.84 3.30 -5.41
C ASP A 42 3.45 3.63 -5.97
N PRO A 43 3.14 3.33 -7.24
CA PRO A 43 1.81 3.54 -7.75
C PRO A 43 0.81 2.64 -7.00
N LEU A 44 -0.22 3.25 -6.43
CA LEU A 44 -1.35 2.54 -5.85
C LEU A 44 -2.12 1.80 -6.95
N GLU A 45 -2.21 0.48 -6.86
CA GLU A 45 -2.90 -0.30 -7.89
C GLU A 45 -4.40 -0.36 -7.59
N LEU A 46 -5.21 0.06 -8.57
CA LEU A 46 -6.67 0.04 -8.50
C LEU A 46 -7.24 -0.87 -9.59
N ALA A 47 -8.28 -1.63 -9.27
CA ALA A 47 -9.11 -2.33 -10.25
C ALA A 47 -10.58 -1.99 -10.04
N PHE A 48 -11.27 -1.74 -11.14
CA PHE A 48 -12.70 -1.52 -11.20
C PHE A 48 -13.44 -2.85 -11.24
N VAL A 49 -14.55 -2.93 -10.52
CA VAL A 49 -15.48 -4.06 -10.56
C VAL A 49 -16.42 -3.86 -11.75
N LEU A 50 -16.32 -4.72 -12.76
CA LEU A 50 -17.18 -4.62 -13.95
C LEU A 50 -18.66 -4.79 -13.56
N GLY A 51 -19.54 -3.92 -14.09
CA GLY A 51 -20.97 -3.92 -13.76
C GLY A 51 -21.32 -3.15 -12.49
N SER A 52 -20.35 -2.52 -11.82
CA SER A 52 -20.61 -1.75 -10.59
C SER A 52 -21.08 -0.33 -10.83
N ALA A 53 -20.96 0.21 -12.04
CA ALA A 53 -21.46 1.55 -12.36
C ALA A 53 -23.00 1.58 -12.40
N GLU A 54 -23.62 0.44 -12.67
CA GLU A 54 -25.07 0.27 -12.80
C GLU A 54 -25.77 -0.05 -11.47
N LEU A 55 -25.02 -0.12 -10.36
CA LEU A 55 -25.60 -0.38 -9.03
C LEU A 55 -26.36 0.86 -8.54
N GLU A 56 -27.64 0.67 -8.20
CA GLU A 56 -28.50 1.73 -7.65
C GLU A 56 -28.05 2.20 -6.27
N ASP A 57 -27.44 1.31 -5.49
CA ASP A 57 -26.98 1.55 -4.12
C ASP A 57 -25.58 0.96 -3.94
N LEU A 58 -24.57 1.83 -4.05
CA LEU A 58 -23.16 1.48 -3.83
C LEU A 58 -22.81 1.40 -2.34
N ASP A 59 -23.62 1.98 -1.46
CA ASP A 59 -23.50 1.82 -0.01
C ASP A 59 -23.91 0.40 0.42
N SER A 60 -24.90 -0.19 -0.26
CA SER A 60 -25.31 -1.58 -0.07
C SER A 60 -24.40 -2.51 -0.87
N TRP A 61 -23.43 -3.10 -0.17
CA TRP A 61 -22.62 -4.15 -0.75
C TRP A 61 -23.52 -5.29 -1.26
N PRO A 62 -23.33 -5.83 -2.47
CA PRO A 62 -24.03 -7.03 -2.86
C PRO A 62 -23.55 -8.14 -1.92
N HIS A 63 -24.39 -8.54 -0.97
CA HIS A 63 -24.10 -9.62 -0.03
C HIS A 63 -23.63 -10.90 -0.76
N ASP A 64 -24.00 -11.06 -2.03
CA ASP A 64 -23.59 -12.13 -2.93
C ASP A 64 -22.09 -12.18 -3.25
N LEU A 65 -21.33 -11.09 -3.03
CA LEU A 65 -19.88 -11.04 -3.21
C LEU A 65 -19.09 -11.41 -1.95
N LEU A 66 -19.78 -11.68 -0.84
CA LEU A 66 -19.16 -12.18 0.38
C LEU A 66 -19.83 -13.51 0.71
N PRO A 67 -19.12 -14.65 0.62
CA PRO A 67 -19.68 -15.88 1.17
C PRO A 67 -19.95 -15.63 2.66
N GLU A 68 -21.22 -15.65 3.07
CA GLU A 68 -21.57 -15.66 4.49
C GLU A 68 -20.89 -16.87 5.10
N ASP A 69 -20.15 -16.64 6.19
CA ASP A 69 -19.31 -17.60 6.93
C ASP A 69 -19.77 -19.07 6.76
N GLY A 70 -19.21 -19.79 5.79
CA GLY A 70 -19.41 -21.23 5.59
C GLY A 70 -20.59 -21.67 4.71
N SER A 71 -21.32 -20.76 4.07
CA SER A 71 -22.32 -21.11 3.07
C SER A 71 -21.64 -21.43 1.73
N GLU A 72 -21.86 -22.64 1.19
CA GLU A 72 -21.50 -23.03 -0.18
C GLU A 72 -22.45 -22.36 -1.20
N GLY A 73 -22.69 -21.06 -1.04
CA GLY A 73 -23.31 -20.27 -2.09
C GLY A 73 -22.38 -20.26 -3.31
N VAL A 74 -22.95 -20.44 -4.51
CA VAL A 74 -22.23 -20.25 -5.78
C VAL A 74 -21.90 -18.77 -5.88
N ALA A 75 -20.81 -18.38 -5.22
CA ALA A 75 -20.21 -17.08 -5.32
C ALA A 75 -20.03 -16.72 -6.79
N GLY A 76 -20.79 -15.74 -7.27
CA GLY A 76 -20.61 -15.17 -8.59
C GLY A 76 -19.15 -14.75 -8.74
N ALA A 77 -18.54 -15.10 -9.88
CA ALA A 77 -17.24 -14.57 -10.21
C ALA A 77 -17.38 -13.08 -10.55
N VAL A 78 -16.53 -12.26 -9.97
CA VAL A 78 -16.48 -10.82 -10.23
C VAL A 78 -15.34 -10.55 -11.18
N ASP A 79 -15.64 -9.92 -12.30
CA ASP A 79 -14.62 -9.49 -13.24
C ASP A 79 -14.04 -8.15 -12.77
N LEU A 80 -12.72 -8.17 -12.54
CA LEU A 80 -11.95 -6.99 -12.22
C LEU A 80 -11.18 -6.53 -13.46
N ILE A 81 -11.26 -5.24 -13.75
CA ILE A 81 -10.49 -4.59 -14.80
C ILE A 81 -9.55 -3.58 -14.14
N PRO A 82 -8.23 -3.58 -14.42
CA PRO A 82 -7.34 -2.55 -13.91
C PRO A 82 -7.89 -1.17 -14.23
N ALA A 83 -7.90 -0.23 -13.27
CA ALA A 83 -8.46 1.11 -13.49
C ALA A 83 -7.73 1.85 -14.62
N VAL A 84 -6.46 1.51 -14.89
CA VAL A 84 -5.68 2.01 -16.03
C VAL A 84 -6.13 1.44 -17.38
N ALA A 85 -6.90 0.35 -17.40
CA ALA A 85 -7.37 -0.35 -18.58
C ALA A 85 -8.84 -0.06 -18.94
N LEU A 86 -9.54 0.75 -18.14
CA LEU A 86 -10.88 1.25 -18.49
C LEU A 86 -10.83 2.10 -19.77
N ASP A 87 -11.90 2.01 -20.58
CA ASP A 87 -12.02 2.71 -21.86
C ASP A 87 -12.07 4.24 -21.69
N GLY A 88 -12.62 4.72 -20.58
CA GLY A 88 -12.71 6.13 -20.21
C GLY A 88 -13.04 6.30 -18.72
N GLY A 89 -12.86 7.53 -18.22
CA GLY A 89 -13.43 7.94 -16.94
C GLY A 89 -14.85 8.50 -17.10
N ASP A 90 -15.44 8.96 -16.00
CA ASP A 90 -16.76 9.60 -15.98
C ASP A 90 -16.60 11.13 -15.97
N PRO A 91 -16.81 11.81 -17.12
CA PRO A 91 -16.64 13.25 -17.23
C PRO A 91 -17.66 14.04 -16.40
N GLU A 92 -18.77 13.44 -15.97
CA GLU A 92 -19.78 14.11 -15.14
C GLU A 92 -19.23 14.46 -13.75
N LEU A 93 -18.17 13.76 -13.31
CA LEU A 93 -17.52 14.02 -12.02
C LEU A 93 -16.58 15.24 -12.07
N ALA A 94 -16.26 15.77 -13.25
CA ALA A 94 -15.31 16.87 -13.42
C ALA A 94 -15.83 18.17 -12.78
N GLY A 95 -15.07 18.75 -11.84
CA GLY A 95 -15.47 19.97 -11.13
C GLY A 95 -16.65 19.81 -10.16
N GLY A 96 -17.13 18.59 -9.96
CA GLY A 96 -18.18 18.25 -8.99
C GLY A 96 -17.62 17.75 -7.66
N SER A 97 -18.46 17.06 -6.90
CA SER A 97 -18.07 16.33 -5.70
C SER A 97 -18.36 14.84 -5.87
N VAL A 98 -17.47 14.00 -5.38
CA VAL A 98 -17.70 12.57 -5.27
C VAL A 98 -17.91 12.18 -3.82
N ARG A 99 -18.84 11.28 -3.57
CA ARG A 99 -18.93 10.59 -2.29
C ARG A 99 -18.09 9.33 -2.38
N LEU A 100 -17.05 9.29 -1.55
CA LEU A 100 -16.13 8.18 -1.41
C LEU A 100 -16.51 7.38 -0.17
N THR A 101 -16.92 6.13 -0.36
CA THR A 101 -17.23 5.19 0.73
C THR A 101 -16.14 4.13 0.85
N VAL A 102 -15.46 4.08 1.99
CA VAL A 102 -14.44 3.06 2.32
C VAL A 102 -15.11 1.95 3.12
N HIS A 103 -15.24 0.75 2.54
CA HIS A 103 -15.84 -0.42 3.19
C HIS A 103 -14.85 -1.20 4.07
N GLY A 104 -13.84 -0.51 4.62
CA GLY A 104 -12.72 -1.08 5.36
C GLY A 104 -11.80 -1.97 4.51
N LEU A 105 -10.83 -2.62 5.17
CA LEU A 105 -10.14 -3.77 4.60
C LEU A 105 -11.13 -4.93 4.60
N TYR A 106 -11.19 -5.65 3.48
CA TYR A 106 -12.10 -6.79 3.24
C TYR A 106 -12.35 -7.62 4.52
N PRO A 107 -13.61 -8.03 4.77
CA PRO A 107 -14.11 -8.32 6.09
C PRO A 107 -13.39 -9.50 6.73
N ARG A 108 -13.01 -9.31 8.00
CA ARG A 108 -12.81 -10.41 8.95
C ARG A 108 -11.73 -11.42 8.57
N LEU A 109 -10.64 -11.01 7.90
CA LEU A 109 -9.41 -11.81 7.94
C LEU A 109 -9.20 -12.24 9.40
N ARG A 110 -9.03 -13.54 9.66
CA ARG A 110 -8.79 -13.97 11.04
C ARG A 110 -7.53 -13.27 11.51
N ARG A 111 -7.44 -12.82 12.77
CA ARG A 111 -6.27 -12.06 13.29
C ARG A 111 -4.90 -12.65 12.93
N ARG A 112 -4.83 -13.96 12.64
CA ARG A 112 -3.64 -14.72 12.22
C ARG A 112 -3.24 -14.53 10.73
N GLU A 113 -4.16 -14.09 9.89
CA GLU A 113 -3.99 -13.91 8.44
C GLU A 113 -3.71 -12.45 8.08
N TRP A 114 -3.81 -11.53 9.05
CA TRP A 114 -3.48 -10.13 8.84
C TRP A 114 -1.99 -9.99 8.52
N PRO A 115 -1.63 -9.20 7.49
CA PRO A 115 -0.23 -8.82 7.27
C PRO A 115 0.36 -8.20 8.54
N ASP A 116 1.68 -8.28 8.70
CA ASP A 116 2.42 -7.64 9.80
C ASP A 116 2.47 -6.10 9.62
N PHE A 117 1.30 -5.46 9.55
CA PHE A 117 1.16 -4.01 9.61
C PHE A 117 0.84 -3.55 11.03
N ARG A 118 1.25 -2.33 11.37
CA ARG A 118 0.90 -1.63 12.61
C ARG A 118 -0.22 -0.62 12.36
N ARG A 119 -0.16 0.10 11.24
CA ARG A 119 -1.13 1.10 10.83
C ARG A 119 -1.30 1.08 9.32
N ILE A 120 -2.53 1.30 8.85
CA ILE A 120 -2.82 1.62 7.45
C ILE A 120 -3.68 2.89 7.46
N SER A 121 -3.31 3.90 6.67
CA SER A 121 -4.07 5.15 6.53
C SER A 121 -4.26 5.50 5.06
N LEU A 122 -5.49 5.74 4.67
CA LEU A 122 -5.89 6.23 3.35
C LEU A 122 -6.23 7.71 3.47
N SER A 123 -5.67 8.52 2.58
CA SER A 123 -5.92 9.95 2.49
C SER A 123 -6.24 10.36 1.05
N ALA A 124 -7.03 11.41 0.89
CA ALA A 124 -7.13 12.16 -0.36
C ALA A 124 -6.18 13.35 -0.32
N ILE A 125 -5.57 13.67 -1.46
CA ILE A 125 -4.82 14.89 -1.68
C ILE A 125 -5.66 15.76 -2.60
N LEU A 126 -6.20 16.84 -2.05
CA LEU A 126 -7.10 17.74 -2.76
C LEU A 126 -6.30 18.92 -3.36
N PRO A 127 -6.68 19.40 -4.56
CA PRO A 127 -6.10 20.60 -5.11
C PRO A 127 -6.40 21.79 -4.20
N THR A 128 -5.44 22.72 -4.12
CA THR A 128 -5.65 23.97 -3.39
C THR A 128 -6.75 24.78 -4.10
N PRO A 129 -7.72 25.35 -3.37
CA PRO A 129 -8.69 26.26 -3.99
C PRO A 129 -7.99 27.42 -4.72
N ALA A 130 -8.57 27.84 -5.84
CA ALA A 130 -8.00 28.89 -6.69
C ALA A 130 -7.73 30.18 -5.88
N GLY A 131 -6.48 30.66 -5.96
CA GLY A 131 -6.04 31.90 -5.30
C GLY A 131 -5.39 31.72 -3.93
N ALA A 132 -5.31 30.51 -3.39
CA ALA A 132 -4.49 30.18 -2.23
C ALA A 132 -3.05 29.80 -2.66
N PRO A 133 -2.03 29.98 -1.80
CA PRO A 133 -0.68 29.48 -2.06
C PRO A 133 -0.72 27.97 -2.34
N GLU A 134 0.12 27.46 -3.25
CA GLU A 134 0.20 26.04 -3.70
C GLU A 134 0.44 25.04 -2.54
N GLU A 135 -0.52 24.90 -1.65
CA GLU A 135 -0.49 24.00 -0.52
C GLU A 135 -1.54 22.92 -0.75
N THR A 136 -1.08 21.72 -1.10
CA THR A 136 -1.96 20.56 -1.24
C THR A 136 -2.56 20.22 0.11
N VAL A 137 -3.89 20.11 0.18
CA VAL A 137 -4.58 19.73 1.42
C VAL A 137 -4.69 18.22 1.46
N ARG A 138 -4.15 17.60 2.50
CA ARG A 138 -4.29 16.17 2.76
C ARG A 138 -5.44 15.92 3.74
N VAL A 139 -6.44 15.17 3.30
CA VAL A 139 -7.60 14.77 4.12
C VAL A 139 -7.49 13.28 4.43
N GLU A 140 -7.40 12.92 5.71
CA GLU A 140 -7.42 11.51 6.12
C GLU A 140 -8.86 10.98 5.97
N LEU A 141 -9.04 9.98 5.11
CA LEU A 141 -10.34 9.36 4.84
C LEU A 141 -10.58 8.23 5.83
N TRP A 142 -9.59 7.35 5.99
CA TRP A 142 -9.74 6.15 6.79
C TRP A 142 -8.40 5.74 7.38
N SER A 143 -8.37 5.27 8.63
CA SER A 143 -7.16 4.73 9.24
C SER A 143 -7.50 3.57 10.17
N SER A 144 -6.70 2.51 10.10
CA SER A 144 -6.78 1.35 11.00
C SER A 144 -5.43 1.11 11.66
N SER A 145 -5.44 0.74 12.94
CA SER A 145 -4.24 0.45 13.74
C SER A 145 -4.42 -0.82 14.56
N ARG A 146 -3.36 -1.63 14.68
CA ARG A 146 -3.37 -2.87 15.49
C ARG A 146 -3.00 -2.63 16.96
N THR A 147 -2.52 -1.45 17.35
CA THR A 147 -2.08 -1.21 18.73
C THR A 147 -3.28 -1.03 19.68
N GLY A 148 -3.74 -2.14 20.26
CA GLY A 148 -4.34 -2.18 21.61
C GLY A 148 -5.73 -1.60 21.82
N GLY A 149 -6.53 -1.37 20.78
CA GLY A 149 -7.92 -0.91 20.89
C GLY A 149 -8.85 -1.71 19.99
N VAL A 150 -10.14 -1.70 20.33
CA VAL A 150 -11.25 -2.19 19.48
C VAL A 150 -10.99 -1.68 18.06
N LEU A 151 -10.87 -2.60 17.10
CA LEU A 151 -10.82 -2.21 15.69
C LEU A 151 -12.04 -1.34 15.46
N ASN A 152 -11.88 -0.17 14.84
CA ASN A 152 -13.03 0.63 14.47
C ASN A 152 -13.76 -0.16 13.38
N GLU A 153 -14.66 -1.04 13.80
CA GLU A 153 -15.49 -1.93 12.98
C GLU A 153 -16.63 -1.15 12.33
N ALA A 154 -16.59 0.18 12.33
CA ALA A 154 -17.46 0.99 11.51
C ALA A 154 -17.38 0.44 10.08
N SER A 155 -18.46 -0.22 9.68
CA SER A 155 -18.56 -1.13 8.54
C SER A 155 -18.41 -0.42 7.20
N SER A 156 -18.47 0.90 7.22
CA SER A 156 -18.14 1.79 6.11
C SER A 156 -17.89 3.20 6.65
N LEU A 157 -17.04 3.97 5.97
CA LEU A 157 -16.92 5.41 6.18
C LEU A 157 -17.11 6.12 4.85
N ALA A 158 -18.11 6.99 4.78
CA ALA A 158 -18.39 7.81 3.62
C ALA A 158 -17.92 9.25 3.85
N CYS A 159 -17.35 9.87 2.83
CA CYS A 159 -16.92 11.26 2.85
C CYS A 159 -17.11 11.89 1.47
N GLU A 160 -17.50 13.16 1.45
CA GLU A 160 -17.60 13.93 0.21
C GLU A 160 -16.27 14.60 -0.09
N LEU A 161 -15.78 14.44 -1.32
CA LEU A 161 -14.51 14.96 -1.79
C LEU A 161 -14.74 15.79 -3.05
N PRO A 162 -14.29 17.05 -3.08
CA PRO A 162 -14.36 17.83 -4.31
C PRO A 162 -13.37 17.26 -5.33
N ILE A 163 -13.83 17.13 -6.58
CA ILE A 163 -12.98 16.86 -7.74
C ILE A 163 -12.54 18.20 -8.31
N GLY A 164 -11.24 18.36 -8.55
CA GLY A 164 -10.73 19.57 -9.19
C GLY A 164 -11.36 19.81 -10.56
N ALA A 165 -11.29 21.05 -11.06
CA ALA A 165 -11.72 21.36 -12.43
C ALA A 165 -10.87 20.62 -13.49
N ASP A 166 -9.69 20.15 -13.10
CA ASP A 166 -8.83 19.26 -13.88
C ASP A 166 -9.33 17.81 -13.89
N GLY A 167 -10.35 17.48 -13.10
CA GLY A 167 -10.94 16.15 -13.06
C GLY A 167 -10.04 15.11 -12.39
N VAL A 168 -9.13 15.54 -11.52
CA VAL A 168 -8.16 14.65 -10.86
C VAL A 168 -8.49 14.45 -9.39
N LEU A 169 -8.49 13.18 -8.96
CA LEU A 169 -8.52 12.79 -7.55
C LEU A 169 -7.26 12.02 -7.21
N THR A 170 -6.47 12.53 -6.26
CA THR A 170 -5.27 11.83 -5.80
C THR A 170 -5.53 11.11 -4.49
N LEU A 171 -5.28 9.80 -4.46
CA LEU A 171 -5.30 8.98 -3.26
C LEU A 171 -3.88 8.64 -2.80
N ASP A 172 -3.66 8.67 -1.49
CA ASP A 172 -2.40 8.36 -0.83
C ASP A 172 -2.66 7.35 0.28
N LEU A 173 -2.01 6.19 0.19
CA LEU A 173 -2.12 5.09 1.13
C LEU A 173 -0.79 4.88 1.83
N GLU A 174 -0.78 5.03 3.15
CA GLU A 174 0.38 4.75 4.00
C GLU A 174 0.17 3.43 4.74
N VAL A 175 1.14 2.53 4.63
CA VAL A 175 1.16 1.23 5.32
C VAL A 175 2.39 1.18 6.22
N GLU A 176 2.20 1.33 7.52
CA GLU A 176 3.26 1.07 8.50
C GLU A 176 3.35 -0.44 8.70
N GLN A 177 4.38 -1.09 8.15
CA GLN A 177 4.55 -2.54 8.26
C GLN A 177 5.96 -2.95 8.68
N ARG A 178 6.06 -4.15 9.23
CA ARG A 178 7.32 -4.70 9.69
C ARG A 178 8.11 -5.18 8.48
N ARG A 179 9.19 -4.48 8.15
CA ARG A 179 10.08 -4.88 7.07
C ARG A 179 10.92 -6.06 7.57
N ARG A 180 10.81 -7.21 6.90
CA ARG A 180 11.77 -8.29 7.09
C ARG A 180 13.08 -7.83 6.50
N LEU A 181 13.99 -7.39 7.36
CA LEU A 181 15.38 -7.24 6.97
C LEU A 181 15.89 -8.64 6.67
N LEU A 182 15.93 -8.97 5.37
CA LEU A 182 16.77 -10.05 4.89
C LEU A 182 18.19 -9.56 5.15
N LEU A 183 18.69 -9.78 6.37
CA LEU A 183 20.11 -9.76 6.63
C LEU A 183 20.67 -10.87 5.76
N GLY A 184 21.05 -10.50 4.54
CA GLY A 184 21.95 -11.29 3.75
C GLY A 184 23.17 -11.46 4.62
N VAL A 185 23.29 -12.60 5.28
CA VAL A 185 24.57 -13.09 5.74
C VAL A 185 25.32 -13.32 4.45
N ALA A 186 25.95 -12.26 3.94
CA ALA A 186 26.97 -12.34 2.93
C ALA A 186 28.14 -13.06 3.60
N GLY A 187 27.97 -14.35 3.85
CA GLY A 187 29.06 -15.28 4.04
C GLY A 187 29.75 -15.36 2.70
N SER A 188 30.56 -14.35 2.41
CA SER A 188 31.65 -14.49 1.45
C SER A 188 32.62 -15.47 2.09
N VAL A 189 32.30 -16.75 1.96
CA VAL A 189 33.30 -17.81 2.11
C VAL A 189 34.15 -17.67 0.86
N GLU A 190 35.06 -16.70 0.88
CA GLU A 190 36.26 -16.77 0.07
C GLU A 190 37.01 -18.00 0.58
N GLY A 191 36.65 -19.16 0.04
CA GLY A 191 37.54 -20.31 0.08
C GLY A 191 38.75 -19.94 -0.77
N PRO A 192 39.95 -19.80 -0.21
CA PRO A 192 41.13 -19.77 -1.04
C PRO A 192 41.16 -21.09 -1.81
N GLY A 193 41.17 -20.99 -3.14
CA GLY A 193 41.53 -22.09 -4.01
C GLY A 193 42.87 -22.70 -3.58
N GLY A 194 42.98 -24.01 -3.77
CA GLY A 194 44.10 -24.88 -3.40
C GLY A 194 45.49 -24.34 -3.76
N ASP A 195 46.56 -24.88 -3.20
CA ASP A 195 46.87 -26.31 -3.23
C ASP A 195 47.65 -26.76 -1.98
N GLY A 196 47.45 -28.01 -1.55
CA GLY A 196 48.36 -28.61 -0.58
C GLY A 196 47.85 -29.85 0.14
N ALA A 197 48.08 -31.00 -0.48
CA ALA A 197 48.44 -32.29 0.11
C ALA A 197 47.76 -32.78 1.41
N SER A 198 47.05 -33.89 1.23
CA SER A 198 46.82 -35.00 2.16
C SER A 198 47.61 -35.01 3.47
N ALA A 199 46.91 -34.86 4.60
CA ALA A 199 47.18 -35.62 5.81
C ALA A 199 45.94 -35.61 6.73
N SER A 200 45.60 -36.80 7.22
CA SER A 200 44.52 -37.09 8.15
C SER A 200 44.61 -36.28 9.45
N SER A 201 43.53 -35.64 9.86
CA SER A 201 43.23 -35.47 11.28
C SER A 201 41.71 -35.45 11.50
N ALA A 202 41.24 -36.37 12.33
CA ALA A 202 39.89 -36.40 12.84
C ALA A 202 39.73 -35.24 13.83
N ALA A 203 39.13 -34.14 13.39
CA ALA A 203 38.68 -33.07 14.27
C ALA A 203 37.16 -33.13 14.37
N SER A 204 36.66 -33.59 15.53
CA SER A 204 35.26 -33.47 15.93
C SER A 204 34.89 -32.00 16.05
N GLY A 205 34.46 -31.41 14.94
CA GLY A 205 33.84 -30.08 14.92
C GLY A 205 32.43 -30.17 15.48
N VAL A 206 32.27 -29.78 16.74
CA VAL A 206 30.96 -29.55 17.37
C VAL A 206 30.36 -28.32 16.70
N GLY A 207 29.70 -28.52 15.55
CA GLY A 207 28.80 -27.55 14.95
C GLY A 207 27.55 -27.46 15.80
N GLY A 208 27.59 -26.66 16.87
CA GLY A 208 26.40 -26.32 17.63
C GLY A 208 25.35 -25.69 16.70
N PRO A 209 24.04 -25.98 16.89
CA PRO A 209 23.01 -25.36 16.09
C PRO A 209 23.13 -23.85 16.22
N VAL A 210 23.43 -23.18 15.11
CA VAL A 210 23.41 -21.72 15.05
C VAL A 210 21.96 -21.32 15.28
N ASP A 211 21.68 -20.83 16.49
CA ASP A 211 20.36 -20.42 16.96
C ASP A 211 19.92 -19.22 16.10
N SER A 212 19.33 -19.52 14.96
CA SER A 212 18.93 -18.57 13.92
C SER A 212 17.63 -17.91 14.37
N ARG A 213 17.70 -17.16 15.48
CA ARG A 213 16.56 -16.39 15.93
C ARG A 213 16.28 -15.34 14.87
N PRO A 214 15.05 -15.28 14.32
CA PRO A 214 14.70 -14.25 13.38
C PRO A 214 14.90 -12.90 14.06
N VAL A 215 15.81 -12.10 13.53
CA VAL A 215 15.99 -10.72 13.98
C VAL A 215 14.67 -10.02 13.72
N LEU A 216 14.04 -9.61 14.82
CA LEU A 216 12.79 -8.86 14.84
C LEU A 216 12.94 -7.62 13.93
N GLY A 217 12.32 -7.65 12.75
CA GLY A 217 12.44 -6.59 11.74
C GLY A 217 12.00 -5.22 12.27
N GLU A 218 12.55 -4.16 11.68
CA GLU A 218 12.18 -2.78 11.97
C GLU A 218 10.82 -2.43 11.35
N TRP A 219 10.11 -1.47 11.95
CA TRP A 219 8.91 -0.90 11.36
C TRP A 219 9.31 0.10 10.28
N GLY A 220 8.82 -0.12 9.06
CA GLY A 220 8.91 0.82 7.95
C GLY A 220 7.53 1.38 7.59
N VAL A 221 7.51 2.48 6.85
CA VAL A 221 6.30 3.01 6.23
C VAL A 221 6.46 2.87 4.73
N ASP A 222 5.53 2.17 4.10
CA ASP A 222 5.42 2.11 2.66
C ASP A 222 4.31 3.07 2.23
N ARG A 223 4.57 3.84 1.17
CA ARG A 223 3.62 4.81 0.64
C ARG A 223 3.24 4.43 -0.77
N PHE A 224 1.94 4.45 -1.04
CA PHE A 224 1.38 4.22 -2.35
C PHE A 224 0.53 5.41 -2.75
N ARG A 225 0.66 5.87 -4.00
CA ARG A 225 -0.09 7.03 -4.49
C ARG A 225 -0.62 6.79 -5.89
N SER A 226 -1.83 7.27 -6.17
CA SER A 226 -2.32 7.34 -7.55
C SER A 226 -3.27 8.50 -7.75
N ALA A 227 -3.12 9.14 -8.90
CA ALA A 227 -4.05 10.13 -9.42
C ALA A 227 -5.03 9.42 -10.36
N LEU A 228 -6.32 9.46 -10.02
CA LEU A 228 -7.40 9.01 -10.88
C LEU A 228 -7.90 10.21 -11.69
N THR A 229 -8.18 10.01 -12.97
CA THR A 229 -8.69 11.09 -13.83
C THR A 229 -10.02 10.74 -14.50
N VAL A 230 -10.90 11.73 -14.59
CA VAL A 230 -12.20 11.62 -15.29
C VAL A 230 -12.06 11.59 -16.81
N ASP A 231 -11.00 12.22 -17.34
CA ASP A 231 -10.75 12.36 -18.77
C ASP A 231 -9.95 11.20 -19.37
N GLY A 232 -9.45 10.29 -18.52
CA GLY A 232 -8.75 9.08 -18.90
C GLY A 232 -7.42 9.31 -19.64
N TRP A 233 -6.69 10.38 -19.32
CA TRP A 233 -5.37 10.61 -19.92
C TRP A 233 -4.45 9.39 -19.80
N ARG A 234 -3.74 9.10 -20.90
CA ARG A 234 -3.10 7.81 -21.15
C ARG A 234 -2.15 7.42 -20.01
N ALA A 235 -2.26 6.16 -19.60
CA ALA A 235 -1.52 5.49 -18.52
C ALA A 235 -1.91 5.85 -17.07
N GLN A 236 -2.87 6.76 -16.84
CA GLN A 236 -3.40 7.00 -15.50
C GLN A 236 -4.65 6.12 -15.23
N PRO A 237 -4.91 5.76 -13.95
CA PRO A 237 -6.17 5.18 -13.52
C PRO A 237 -7.35 6.08 -13.88
N LYS A 238 -8.44 5.49 -14.37
CA LYS A 238 -9.65 6.23 -14.74
C LYS A 238 -10.57 6.30 -13.52
N LEU A 239 -11.11 7.49 -13.26
CA LEU A 239 -12.14 7.73 -12.27
C LEU A 239 -13.51 7.61 -12.93
N THR A 240 -14.33 6.69 -12.48
CA THR A 240 -15.73 6.52 -12.86
C THR A 240 -16.56 6.16 -11.63
N ARG A 241 -17.88 6.26 -11.70
CA ARG A 241 -18.78 5.79 -10.65
C ARG A 241 -18.71 4.27 -10.52
N GLY A 242 -18.79 3.75 -9.30
CA GLY A 242 -18.79 2.31 -9.03
C GLY A 242 -17.77 1.89 -7.99
N LEU A 243 -17.43 0.60 -8.01
CA LEU A 243 -16.61 -0.06 -6.98
C LEU A 243 -15.18 -0.29 -7.46
N TYR A 244 -14.23 0.04 -6.60
CA TYR A 244 -12.80 -0.13 -6.81
C TYR A 244 -12.18 -0.99 -5.72
N LEU A 245 -11.33 -1.91 -6.15
CA LEU A 245 -10.42 -2.65 -5.30
C LEU A 245 -9.04 -2.00 -5.36
N LEU A 246 -8.52 -1.55 -4.22
CA LEU A 246 -7.17 -1.02 -4.07
C LEU A 246 -6.27 -2.11 -3.51
N SER A 247 -5.11 -2.35 -4.11
CA SER A 247 -4.13 -3.33 -3.63
C SER A 247 -2.85 -2.66 -3.16
N VAL A 248 -2.34 -3.07 -2.00
CA VAL A 248 -0.97 -2.72 -1.54
C VAL A 248 0.08 -3.73 -1.99
N ALA A 249 -0.37 -4.84 -2.58
CA ALA A 249 0.53 -5.80 -3.21
C ALA A 249 0.87 -5.30 -4.62
N PRO A 250 2.16 -5.05 -4.92
CA PRO A 250 2.55 -4.62 -6.25
C PRO A 250 2.21 -5.72 -7.26
N HIS A 251 1.73 -5.28 -8.41
CA HIS A 251 1.42 -6.08 -9.59
C HIS A 251 0.23 -7.02 -9.44
N SER A 252 -0.49 -6.92 -8.32
CA SER A 252 -1.60 -7.82 -8.05
C SER A 252 -2.80 -7.51 -8.93
N LEU A 253 -2.99 -6.25 -9.37
CA LEU A 253 -4.17 -5.80 -10.12
C LEU A 253 -3.83 -5.32 -11.55
N ARG A 254 -2.71 -5.76 -12.13
CA ARG A 254 -2.25 -5.29 -13.45
C ARG A 254 -2.94 -5.91 -14.66
N SER A 255 -3.69 -6.99 -14.48
CA SER A 255 -4.35 -7.69 -15.57
C SER A 255 -5.83 -7.91 -15.24
N PRO A 256 -6.71 -7.88 -16.25
CA PRO A 256 -8.10 -8.29 -16.08
C PRO A 256 -8.15 -9.71 -15.51
N ARG A 257 -9.01 -9.93 -14.53
CA ARG A 257 -9.18 -11.24 -13.92
C ARG A 257 -10.57 -11.41 -13.36
N SER A 258 -11.10 -12.61 -13.50
CA SER A 258 -12.29 -13.04 -12.81
C SER A 258 -11.90 -13.60 -11.45
N ILE A 259 -12.50 -13.07 -10.38
CA ILE A 259 -12.24 -13.51 -9.02
C ILE A 259 -13.56 -14.05 -8.47
N SER A 260 -13.64 -15.36 -8.25
CA SER A 260 -14.73 -15.93 -7.46
C SER A 260 -14.76 -15.26 -6.07
N ALA A 261 -15.93 -15.02 -5.50
CA ALA A 261 -16.03 -14.29 -4.23
C ALA A 261 -15.20 -14.90 -3.08
N GLY A 262 -15.00 -16.22 -3.05
CA GLY A 262 -14.15 -16.91 -2.06
C GLY A 262 -12.70 -16.41 -1.99
N PRO A 263 -11.95 -16.30 -3.10
CA PRO A 263 -10.61 -15.72 -3.13
C PRO A 263 -10.49 -14.21 -2.97
N LEU A 264 -11.56 -13.40 -3.00
CA LEU A 264 -11.44 -11.97 -2.62
C LEU A 264 -10.93 -11.83 -1.17
N ALA A 265 -11.33 -12.76 -0.28
CA ALA A 265 -10.78 -12.89 1.07
C ALA A 265 -9.28 -13.27 1.12
N ARG A 266 -8.74 -13.89 0.05
CA ARG A 266 -7.32 -14.27 -0.04
C ARG A 266 -6.43 -13.19 -0.62
N ILE A 267 -6.98 -12.17 -1.28
CA ILE A 267 -6.25 -10.96 -1.65
C ILE A 267 -6.15 -10.08 -0.41
N GLY A 268 -5.50 -10.60 0.65
CA GLY A 268 -5.55 -10.11 2.03
C GLY A 268 -4.86 -8.77 2.28
N ARG A 269 -4.87 -7.87 1.30
CA ARG A 269 -4.27 -6.55 1.30
C ARG A 269 -5.01 -5.55 0.42
N CYS A 270 -6.33 -5.74 0.29
CA CYS A 270 -7.13 -4.83 -0.51
C CYS A 270 -8.11 -4.01 0.32
N LEU A 271 -8.16 -2.72 0.02
CA LEU A 271 -9.21 -1.81 0.44
C LEU A 271 -10.27 -1.75 -0.65
N LEU A 272 -11.52 -1.68 -0.24
CA LEU A 272 -12.63 -1.55 -1.15
C LEU A 272 -13.21 -0.15 -0.99
N ILE A 273 -13.36 0.54 -2.12
CA ILE A 273 -13.83 1.92 -2.17
C ILE A 273 -14.94 2.03 -3.21
N ALA A 274 -16.02 2.72 -2.85
CA ALA A 274 -17.07 3.12 -3.78
C ALA A 274 -16.96 4.62 -4.11
N PHE A 275 -17.26 4.97 -5.36
CA PHE A 275 -17.40 6.35 -5.83
C PHE A 275 -18.81 6.59 -6.35
N GLU A 276 -19.49 7.56 -5.73
CA GLU A 276 -20.82 8.05 -6.10
C GLU A 276 -20.72 9.54 -6.51
N SER A 277 -21.59 9.99 -7.42
CA SER A 277 -21.78 11.44 -7.66
C SER A 277 -22.63 12.05 -6.54
N VAL A 278 -22.29 13.27 -6.14
CA VAL A 278 -23.14 14.09 -5.25
C VAL A 278 -23.75 15.19 -6.10
N ASP A 279 -24.93 14.91 -6.66
CA ASP A 279 -25.72 15.86 -7.45
C ASP A 279 -26.52 16.83 -6.55
#